data_AF-A0A4Q8AS71-F1
#
_entry.id   AF-A0A4Q8AS71-F1
#
_cell.length_a   1.000
_cell.length_b   1.000
_cell.length_c   1.000
_cell.angle_alpha   90.00
_cell.angle_beta   90.00
_cell.angle_gamma   90.00
#
_symmetry.space_group_name_H-M   'P 1'
#
loop_
_entity.id
_entity.type
_entity.pdbx_description
1 polymer ?
#
loop_
_entity_poly.entity_id
_entity_poly.type
_entity_poly.pdbx_seq_one_letter_code
_entity_poly.pdbx_strand_id
1 'polypeptide(L)'
;MPESSGAGTAAQRDQPLTEDHQMTEAQKVADIIARTSTEFSGRAEAMISATLIARFAESGLDISSVEAARVAHDIALAPKLRDTLDD
;
A
#
# COMPACT_ATOMS: atom_id res chain seq x y z
N MET A 1 -61.94 -1.97 -18.33
CA MET A 1 -60.97 -0.92 -18.68
C MET A 1 -60.04 -0.76 -17.48
N PRO A 2 -58.74 -1.11 -17.58
CA PRO A 2 -57.76 -1.06 -16.51
C PRO A 2 -56.89 0.22 -16.59
N GLU A 3 -56.56 0.82 -15.45
CA GLU A 3 -55.46 1.79 -15.32
C GLU A 3 -54.68 1.42 -14.04
N SER A 4 -53.53 0.76 -14.16
CA SER A 4 -52.20 1.32 -14.41
C SER A 4 -51.56 1.94 -13.17
N SER A 5 -50.78 1.10 -12.50
CA SER A 5 -49.41 1.37 -12.02
C SER A 5 -49.20 2.63 -11.18
N GLY A 6 -49.52 2.53 -9.89
CA GLY A 6 -48.91 3.35 -8.85
C GLY A 6 -47.52 2.81 -8.51
N ALA A 7 -46.51 3.59 -8.84
CA ALA A 7 -45.09 3.34 -8.63
C ALA A 7 -44.76 2.98 -7.17
N GLY A 8 -44.05 1.88 -6.98
CA GLY A 8 -43.51 1.46 -5.69
C GLY A 8 -42.12 0.86 -5.88
N THR A 9 -41.13 1.63 -5.47
CA THR A 9 -39.85 1.15 -4.94
C THR A 9 -38.81 0.68 -5.97
N ALA A 10 -37.96 1.64 -6.33
CA ALA A 10 -36.49 1.53 -6.33
C ALA A 10 -35.92 0.17 -6.77
N ALA A 11 -35.47 0.09 -8.02
CA ALA A 11 -34.04 0.22 -8.30
C ALA A 11 -33.20 -0.87 -7.62
N GLN A 12 -33.12 -2.03 -8.27
CA GLN A 12 -31.85 -2.61 -8.73
C GLN A 12 -30.60 -2.11 -7.97
N ARG A 13 -30.30 -2.68 -6.79
CA ARG A 13 -29.00 -2.52 -6.11
C ARG A 13 -28.62 -3.77 -5.32
N ASP A 14 -28.68 -4.91 -5.98
CA ASP A 14 -27.90 -6.08 -5.59
C ASP A 14 -26.99 -6.43 -6.77
N GLN A 15 -26.12 -5.49 -7.14
CA GLN A 15 -24.88 -5.86 -7.81
C GLN A 15 -23.90 -6.19 -6.69
N PRO A 16 -23.32 -7.41 -6.66
CA PRO A 16 -22.22 -7.66 -5.75
C PRO A 16 -21.12 -6.65 -6.09
N LEU A 17 -20.61 -5.96 -5.07
CA LEU A 17 -19.40 -5.15 -5.14
C LEU A 17 -18.21 -6.08 -5.43
N THR A 18 -18.14 -6.66 -6.63
CA THR A 18 -16.89 -7.08 -7.23
C THR A 18 -16.23 -5.83 -7.78
N GLU A 19 -16.02 -4.84 -6.91
CA GLU A 19 -14.88 -3.96 -7.09
C GLU A 19 -13.69 -4.88 -6.90
N ASP A 20 -13.12 -5.28 -8.03
CA ASP A 20 -11.72 -5.62 -8.13
C ASP A 20 -11.00 -4.47 -7.39
N HIS A 21 -10.71 -4.65 -6.10
CA HIS A 21 -10.17 -3.62 -5.23
C HIS A 21 -8.73 -3.39 -5.67
N GLN A 22 -8.58 -2.67 -6.77
CA GLN A 22 -7.30 -2.19 -7.24
C GLN A 22 -6.80 -1.25 -6.15
N MET A 23 -5.76 -1.70 -5.44
CA MET A 23 -5.09 -0.87 -4.45
C MET A 23 -4.71 0.46 -5.11
N THR A 24 -5.07 1.56 -4.44
CA THR A 24 -4.60 2.89 -4.81
C THR A 24 -3.07 2.93 -4.79
N GLU A 25 -2.47 3.87 -5.51
CA GLU A 25 -1.01 4.03 -5.53
C GLU A 25 -0.44 4.22 -4.13
N ALA A 26 -1.08 5.05 -3.29
CA ALA A 26 -0.67 5.24 -1.90
C ALA A 26 -0.70 3.95 -1.07
N GLN A 27 -1.69 3.08 -1.30
CA GLN A 27 -1.77 1.78 -0.63
C GLN A 27 -0.66 0.83 -1.10
N LYS A 28 -0.33 0.83 -2.40
CA LYS A 28 0.79 0.05 -2.93
C LYS A 28 2.12 0.52 -2.33
N VAL A 29 2.34 1.84 -2.27
CA VAL A 29 3.52 2.44 -1.61
C VAL A 29 3.62 1.97 -0.16
N ALA A 30 2.55 2.12 0.62
CA ALA A 30 2.54 1.75 2.03
C ALA A 30 2.80 0.24 2.23
N ASP A 31 2.19 -0.62 1.40
CA ASP A 31 2.41 -2.07 1.44
C ASP A 31 3.86 -2.43 1.14
N ILE A 32 4.45 -1.86 0.08
CA ILE A 32 5.85 -2.11 -0.29
C ILE A 32 6.80 -1.72 0.85
N ILE A 33 6.60 -0.54 1.45
CA ILE A 33 7.44 -0.07 2.56
C ILE A 33 7.27 -0.99 3.78
N ALA A 34 6.04 -1.33 4.15
CA ALA A 34 5.75 -2.19 5.31
C ALA A 34 6.34 -3.60 5.15
N ARG A 35 6.18 -4.22 3.98
CA ARG A 35 6.75 -5.54 3.67
C ARG A 35 8.28 -5.49 3.67
N THR A 36 8.86 -4.48 3.04
CA THR A 36 10.32 -4.32 3.00
C THR A 36 10.89 -4.08 4.40
N SER A 37 10.21 -3.27 5.22
CA SER A 37 10.60 -3.02 6.61
C SER A 37 10.61 -4.30 7.44
N THR A 38 9.60 -5.14 7.28
CA THR A 38 9.47 -6.41 8.02
C THR A 38 10.52 -7.43 7.59
N GLU A 39 10.78 -7.57 6.29
CA GLU A 39 11.66 -8.60 5.74
C GLU A 39 13.15 -8.22 5.83
N PHE A 40 13.47 -6.92 5.78
CA PHE A 40 14.85 -6.42 5.72
C PHE A 40 15.25 -5.61 6.95
N SER A 41 14.50 -5.70 8.05
CA SER A 41 14.90 -5.10 9.33
C SER A 41 16.31 -5.56 9.73
N GLY A 42 17.19 -4.62 10.07
CA GLY A 42 18.58 -4.90 10.43
C GLY A 42 19.51 -5.27 9.27
N ARG A 43 19.06 -5.18 8.01
CA ARG A 43 19.92 -5.29 6.82
C ARG A 43 20.58 -3.96 6.48
N ALA A 44 21.61 -4.01 5.62
CA ALA A 44 22.30 -2.82 5.16
C ALA A 44 21.38 -1.93 4.31
N GLU A 45 21.48 -0.61 4.48
CA GLU A 45 20.66 0.39 3.78
C GLU A 45 20.71 0.24 2.25
N ALA A 46 21.89 -0.08 1.70
CA ALA A 46 22.06 -0.31 0.26
C ALA A 46 21.24 -1.50 -0.28
N MET A 47 21.01 -2.52 0.56
CA MET A 47 20.20 -3.67 0.19
C MET A 47 18.72 -3.31 0.23
N ILE A 48 18.30 -2.61 1.30
CA ILE A 48 16.92 -2.14 1.47
C ILE A 48 16.53 -1.19 0.31
N SER A 49 17.39 -0.24 -0.03
CA SER A 49 17.13 0.72 -1.12
C SER A 49 17.01 0.05 -2.48
N ALA A 50 17.91 -0.89 -2.81
CA ALA A 50 17.83 -1.67 -4.04
C ALA A 50 16.52 -2.49 -4.12
N THR A 51 16.08 -3.06 -3.00
CA THR A 51 14.81 -3.79 -2.92
C THR A 51 13.60 -2.88 -3.07
N LEU A 52 13.60 -1.69 -2.46
CA LEU A 52 12.53 -0.70 -2.63
C LEU A 52 12.38 -0.31 -4.10
N ILE A 53 13.48 0.03 -4.78
CA ILE A 53 13.44 0.42 -6.21
C ILE A 53 12.84 -0.70 -7.06
N ALA A 54 13.25 -1.95 -6.84
CA ALA A 54 12.71 -3.09 -7.57
C ALA A 54 11.20 -3.25 -7.36
N ARG A 55 10.73 -3.20 -6.11
CA ARG A 55 9.31 -3.41 -5.77
C ARG A 55 8.39 -2.29 -6.24
N PHE A 56 8.86 -1.06 -6.20
CA PHE A 56 8.14 0.07 -6.78
C PHE A 56 7.98 -0.12 -8.29
N ALA A 57 9.07 -0.47 -8.99
CA ALA A 57 9.01 -0.74 -10.43
C ALA A 57 8.08 -1.92 -10.78
N GLU A 58 8.11 -3.02 -10.01
CA GLU A 58 7.19 -4.17 -10.16
C GLU A 58 5.71 -3.76 -9.98
N SER A 59 5.45 -2.76 -9.15
CA SER A 59 4.10 -2.24 -8.87
C SER A 59 3.65 -1.15 -9.84
N GLY A 60 4.49 -0.79 -10.81
CA GLY A 60 4.27 0.29 -11.76
C GLY A 60 4.44 1.69 -11.15
N LEU A 61 5.11 1.79 -10.01
CA LEU A 61 5.39 3.04 -9.31
C LEU A 61 6.82 3.49 -9.60
N ASP A 62 7.00 4.80 -9.78
CA ASP A 62 8.32 5.40 -9.89
C ASP A 62 8.76 5.94 -8.52
N ILE A 63 9.98 5.60 -8.11
CA ILE A 63 10.61 6.17 -6.92
C ILE A 63 12.01 6.61 -7.27
N SER A 64 12.36 7.84 -6.87
CA SER A 64 13.71 8.32 -7.06
C SER A 64 14.70 7.57 -6.17
N SER A 65 15.93 7.36 -6.65
CA SER A 65 16.99 6.70 -5.85
C SER A 65 17.27 7.43 -4.53
N VAL A 66 17.07 8.75 -4.50
CA VAL A 66 17.22 9.57 -3.29
C VAL A 66 16.12 9.27 -2.27
N GLU A 67 14.86 9.16 -2.71
CA GLU A 67 13.75 8.79 -1.83
C GLU A 67 13.86 7.36 -1.35
N ALA A 68 14.24 6.42 -2.22
CA ALA A 68 14.49 5.04 -1.84
C ALA A 68 15.59 4.93 -0.77
N ALA A 69 16.64 5.75 -0.87
CA ALA A 69 17.70 5.81 0.14
C ALA A 69 17.20 6.38 1.49
N ARG A 70 16.34 7.41 1.46
CA ARG A 70 15.73 7.96 2.70
C ARG A 70 14.85 6.94 3.40
N VAL A 71 13.96 6.29 2.67
CA VAL A 71 13.08 5.25 3.24
C VAL A 71 13.91 4.07 3.74
N ALA A 72 14.98 3.68 3.04
CA ALA A 72 15.89 2.64 3.50
C ALA A 72 16.59 2.99 4.82
N HIS A 73 17.00 4.24 4.98
CA HIS A 73 17.57 4.75 6.23
C HIS A 73 16.57 4.64 7.39
N ASP A 74 15.34 5.09 7.17
CA ASP A 74 14.27 5.03 8.17
C ASP A 74 13.96 3.58 8.57
N ILE A 75 13.89 2.66 7.60
CA ILE A 75 13.70 1.22 7.85
C ILE A 75 14.86 0.63 8.65
N ALA A 76 16.10 0.98 8.31
CA ALA A 76 17.29 0.47 9.01
C ALA A 76 17.40 1.00 10.45
N LEU A 77 16.88 2.21 10.72
CA LEU A 77 16.85 2.82 12.04
C LEU A 77 15.62 2.44 12.89
N ALA A 78 14.51 2.03 12.28
CA ALA A 78 13.29 1.62 12.98
C ALA A 78 13.50 0.64 14.15
N PRO A 79 14.34 -0.41 14.06
CA PRO A 79 14.60 -1.27 15.23
C PRO A 79 15.23 -0.53 16.41
N LYS A 80 16.07 0.49 16.18
CA LYS A 80 16.69 1.30 17.25
C LYS A 80 15.67 2.18 17.97
N LEU A 81 14.67 2.71 17.26
CA LEU A 81 13.59 3.52 17.85
C LEU A 81 12.67 2.68 18.74
N ARG A 82 12.46 1.39 18.41
CA ARG A 82 11.66 0.48 19.24
C ARG A 82 12.35 0.18 20.58
N ASP A 83 13.67 0.04 20.58
CA ASP A 83 14.47 -0.13 21.81
C ASP A 83 14.46 1.12 22.71
N THR A 84 14.26 2.32 22.15
CA THR A 84 14.25 3.57 22.95
C THR A 84 12.88 3.92 23.54
N LEU A 85 11.81 3.22 23.14
CA LEU A 85 10.45 3.48 23.59
C LEU A 85 10.02 2.60 24.77
N ASP A 86 10.81 1.57 25.10
CA ASP A 86 10.52 0.58 26.15
C ASP A 86 11.29 0.83 27.46
N ASP A 87 12.18 1.85 27.51
CA ASP A 87 12.98 2.25 28.69
C ASP A 87 12.38 3.46 29.44
#